data_AF-A0A0D3KZ92-F1
#
_entry.id   AF-A0A0D3KZ92-F1
#
_cell.length_a   1.000
_cell.length_b   1.000
_cell.length_c   1.000
_cell.angle_alpha   90.00
_cell.angle_beta   90.00
_cell.angle_gamma   90.00
#
_symmetry.space_group_name_H-M   'P 1'
#
loop_
_entity.id
_entity.type
_entity.pdbx_description
1 polymer ?
#
loop_
_entity_poly.entity_id
_entity_poly.type
_entity_poly.pdbx_seq_one_letter_code
_entity_poly.pdbx_strand_id
1 'polypeptide(L)'
;MGIHFVLLISRQGKVRLTKWYSAMPSKERARAVREVSAVVLSRQQKQCNFLEYKDKKIIYKRYASLYFLACVDEEDNELIVLETIHHFVE
;
A
#
# COMPACT_ATOMS: atom_id res chain seq x y z
N MET A 1 9.37 1.65 -12.36
CA MET A 1 9.62 2.56 -11.21
C MET A 1 8.59 3.65 -11.18
N GLY A 2 7.37 3.23 -10.88
CA GLY A 2 6.23 4.11 -10.74
C GLY A 2 5.42 3.72 -9.52
N ILE A 3 5.48 4.53 -8.46
CA ILE A 3 4.47 4.41 -7.40
C ILE A 3 3.14 4.85 -8.01
N HIS A 4 2.18 3.94 -8.14
CA HIS A 4 0.86 4.24 -8.71
C HIS A 4 -0.05 4.94 -7.71
N PHE A 5 0.00 4.48 -6.46
CA PHE A 5 -0.74 5.08 -5.36
C PHE A 5 -0.11 4.75 -4.01
N VAL A 6 -0.40 5.62 -3.05
CA VAL A 6 -0.08 5.43 -1.62
C VAL A 6 -1.36 5.51 -0.81
N LEU A 7 -1.51 4.58 0.13
CA LEU A 7 -2.62 4.55 1.09
C LEU A 7 -2.09 4.53 2.52
N LEU A 8 -2.73 5.30 3.39
CA LEU A 8 -2.59 5.14 4.84
C LEU A 8 -3.91 4.67 5.42
N ILE A 9 -3.87 3.59 6.18
CA ILE A 9 -5.06 2.96 6.75
C ILE A 9 -4.81 2.69 8.23
N SER A 10 -5.76 3.04 9.08
CA SER A 10 -5.70 2.67 10.50
C SER A 10 -6.00 1.18 10.70
N ARG A 11 -5.60 0.63 11.86
CA ARG A 11 -5.93 -0.74 12.26
C ARG A 11 -7.44 -1.04 12.24
N GLN A 12 -8.31 -0.03 12.40
CA GLN A 12 -9.76 -0.18 12.31
C GLN A 12 -10.30 -0.09 10.86
N GLY A 13 -9.43 -0.02 9.85
CA GLY A 13 -9.82 0.09 8.45
C GLY A 13 -10.21 1.50 7.99
N LYS A 14 -10.11 2.51 8.85
CA LYS A 14 -10.34 3.91 8.43
C LYS A 14 -9.17 4.38 7.57
N VAL A 15 -9.49 4.79 6.35
CA VAL A 15 -8.54 5.43 5.42
C VAL A 15 -8.19 6.82 5.95
N ARG A 16 -6.89 7.11 6.05
CA ARG A 16 -6.34 8.38 6.55
C ARG A 16 -5.73 9.22 5.44
N LEU A 17 -5.18 8.57 4.42
CA LEU A 17 -4.63 9.23 3.25
C LEU A 17 -4.83 8.35 2.02
N THR A 18 -5.15 8.98 0.90
CA THR A 18 -5.05 8.38 -0.43
C THR A 18 -4.34 9.34 -1.36
N LYS A 19 -3.26 8.90 -1.99
CA LYS A 19 -2.58 9.65 -3.03
C LYS A 19 -2.48 8.79 -4.28
N TRP A 20 -2.94 9.33 -5.40
CA TRP A 20 -2.93 8.66 -6.69
C TRP A 20 -1.98 9.41 -7.61
N TYR A 21 -1.00 8.69 -8.17
CA TYR A 21 -0.02 9.21 -9.12
C TYR A 21 -0.35 8.79 -10.55
N SER A 22 -1.08 7.68 -10.72
CA SER A 22 -1.63 7.27 -12.01
C SER A 22 -3.09 7.74 -12.17
N ALA A 23 -3.45 8.12 -13.40
CA ALA A 23 -4.84 8.37 -13.77
C ALA A 23 -5.64 7.08 -13.63
N MET A 24 -6.73 7.11 -12.86
CA MET A 24 -7.58 5.95 -12.59
C MET A 24 -9.01 6.43 -12.33
N PRO A 25 -10.03 5.77 -12.88
CA PRO A 25 -11.43 6.08 -12.59
C PRO A 25 -11.75 6.00 -11.09
N SER A 26 -12.64 6.87 -10.61
CA SER A 26 -13.04 6.91 -9.18
C SER A 26 -13.56 5.56 -8.66
N LYS A 27 -14.30 4.83 -9.50
CA LYS A 27 -14.81 3.50 -9.19
C LYS A 27 -13.69 2.48 -8.95
N GLU A 28 -12.65 2.52 -9.77
CA GLU A 28 -11.48 1.64 -9.63
C GLU A 28 -10.64 2.01 -8.42
N ARG A 29 -10.48 3.31 -8.14
CA ARG A 29 -9.82 3.80 -6.91
C ARG A 29 -10.51 3.26 -5.66
N ALA A 30 -11.84 3.39 -5.60
CA ALA A 30 -12.62 2.90 -4.47
C ALA A 30 -12.53 1.36 -4.32
N ARG A 31 -12.50 0.64 -5.45
CA ARG A 31 -12.31 -0.82 -5.46
C ARG A 31 -10.93 -1.22 -4.95
N ALA A 32 -9.86 -0.59 -5.46
CA ALA A 32 -8.49 -0.86 -5.05
C ALA A 32 -8.27 -0.58 -3.55
N VAL A 33 -8.80 0.54 -3.03
CA VAL A 33 -8.75 0.83 -1.59
C VAL A 33 -9.40 -0.29 -0.80
N ARG A 34 -10.61 -0.74 -1.18
CA ARG A 34 -11.32 -1.80 -0.45
C ARG A 34 -10.56 -3.13 -0.47
N GLU A 35 -10.12 -3.58 -1.65
CA GLU A 35 -9.44 -4.86 -1.84
C GLU A 35 -8.12 -4.88 -1.07
N VAL A 36 -7.26 -3.88 -1.29
CA VAL A 36 -5.93 -3.83 -0.65
C VAL A 36 -6.04 -3.68 0.86
N SER A 37 -6.97 -2.84 1.35
CA SER A 37 -7.19 -2.67 2.80
C SER A 37 -7.58 -4.00 3.47
N ALA A 38 -8.51 -4.74 2.87
CA ALA A 38 -8.99 -6.01 3.43
C ALA A 38 -7.87 -7.04 3.53
N VAL A 39 -7.03 -7.14 2.50
CA VAL A 39 -5.88 -8.06 2.50
C VAL A 39 -4.86 -7.65 3.55
N VAL A 40 -4.45 -6.37 3.60
CA VAL A 40 -3.42 -5.93 4.55
C VAL A 40 -3.86 -6.04 6.01
N LEU A 41 -5.12 -5.72 6.32
CA LEU A 41 -5.63 -5.76 7.69
C LEU A 41 -5.82 -7.18 8.24
N SER A 42 -5.97 -8.18 7.37
CA SER A 42 -6.11 -9.59 7.77
C SER A 42 -4.77 -10.30 8.01
N ARG A 43 -3.64 -9.66 7.64
CA ARG A 43 -2.30 -10.27 7.73
C ARG A 43 -1.68 -10.15 9.12
N GLN A 44 -0.91 -11.18 9.48
CA GLN A 44 -0.14 -11.23 10.73
C GLN A 44 1.17 -10.48 10.62
N GLN A 45 1.66 -9.95 11.74
CA GLN A 45 2.85 -9.08 11.77
C GLN A 45 4.16 -9.76 11.32
N LYS A 46 4.24 -11.10 11.37
CA LYS A 46 5.44 -11.85 10.94
C LYS A 46 5.43 -12.20 9.44
N GLN A 47 4.35 -11.91 8.72
CA GLN A 47 4.27 -12.17 7.28
C GLN A 47 5.07 -11.13 6.50
N CYS A 48 5.42 -11.46 5.25
CA CYS A 48 6.16 -10.54 4.39
C CYS A 48 5.38 -9.24 4.13
N ASN A 49 6.15 -8.16 3.91
CA ASN A 49 5.68 -6.81 3.63
C ASN A 49 5.27 -6.61 2.16
N PHE A 50 5.35 -7.65 1.33
CA PHE A 50 5.15 -7.58 -0.12
C PHE A 50 3.97 -8.47 -0.50
N LEU A 51 3.09 -7.97 -1.35
CA LEU A 51 1.91 -8.67 -1.84
C LEU A 51 1.84 -8.54 -3.36
N GLU A 52 1.53 -9.63 -4.02
CA GLU A 52 1.09 -9.58 -5.41
C GLU A 52 -0.34 -9.05 -5.48
N TYR A 53 -0.60 -8.13 -6.40
CA TYR A 53 -1.91 -7.52 -6.60
C TYR A 53 -2.13 -7.22 -8.07
N LYS A 54 -2.75 -8.18 -8.78
CA LYS A 54 -2.86 -8.15 -10.25
C LYS A 54 -1.44 -8.08 -10.84
N ASP A 55 -1.27 -7.37 -11.96
CA ASP A 55 0.04 -7.17 -12.62
C ASP A 55 0.91 -6.12 -11.90
N LYS A 56 0.86 -6.10 -10.55
CA LYS A 56 1.49 -5.10 -9.67
C LYS A 56 1.83 -5.68 -8.32
N LYS A 57 2.63 -4.93 -7.54
CA LYS A 57 2.95 -5.27 -6.15
C LYS A 57 2.43 -4.22 -5.18
N ILE A 58 2.01 -4.66 -3.99
CA ILE A 58 1.74 -3.80 -2.83
C ILE A 58 2.84 -4.02 -1.81
N ILE A 59 3.55 -2.94 -1.50
CA ILE A 59 4.55 -2.89 -0.44
C ILE A 59 3.92 -2.18 0.75
N TYR A 60 3.91 -2.81 1.92
CA TYR A 60 3.27 -2.23 3.09
C TYR A 60 4.14 -2.37 4.34
N LYS A 61 4.00 -1.40 5.26
CA LYS A 61 4.60 -1.46 6.58
C LYS A 61 3.68 -0.86 7.63
N ARG A 62 3.66 -1.49 8.80
CA ARG A 62 2.87 -1.02 9.94
C ARG A 62 3.75 -0.19 10.87
N TYR A 63 3.32 1.03 11.15
CA TYR A 63 3.89 1.92 12.17
C TYR A 63 2.80 2.21 13.22
N ALA A 64 3.02 1.76 14.46
CA ALA A 64 2.04 1.82 15.54
C ALA A 64 0.65 1.25 15.13
N SER A 65 -0.37 2.11 15.01
CA SER A 65 -1.74 1.75 14.61
C SER A 65 -2.05 2.07 13.14
N LEU A 66 -1.07 2.50 12.35
CA LEU A 66 -1.22 2.86 10.95
C LEU A 66 -0.48 1.86 10.05
N TYR A 67 -1.09 1.56 8.92
CA TYR A 67 -0.51 0.82 7.81
C TYR A 67 -0.25 1.81 6.69
N PHE A 68 0.98 1.81 6.18
CA PHE A 68 1.43 2.57 5.03
C PHE A 68 1.60 1.58 3.88
N LEU A 69 1.01 1.89 2.73
CA LEU A 69 0.97 1.00 1.57
C LEU A 69 1.35 1.79 0.33
N ALA A 70 2.20 1.21 -0.50
CA ALA A 70 2.55 1.71 -1.83
C ALA A 70 2.26 0.62 -2.86
N CYS A 71 1.60 0.99 -3.96
CA CYS A 71 1.45 0.13 -5.12
C CYS A 71 2.47 0.50 -6.18
N VAL A 72 3.22 -0.50 -6.65
CA VAL A 72 4.35 -0.35 -7.58
C VAL A 72 4.28 -1.38 -8.71
N ASP A 73 5.09 -1.17 -9.74
CA ASP A 73 5.23 -2.12 -10.85
C ASP A 73 5.85 -3.45 -10.36
N GLU A 74 5.71 -4.53 -11.13
CA GLU A 74 6.26 -5.83 -10.73
C GLU A 74 7.80 -5.86 -10.76
N GLU A 75 8.41 -5.07 -11.63
CA GLU A 75 9.87 -5.03 -11.76
C GLU A 75 10.54 -4.10 -10.73
N ASP A 76 9.75 -3.39 -9.92
CA ASP A 76 10.27 -2.44 -8.94
C ASP A 76 10.87 -3.14 -7.72
N ASN A 77 11.99 -2.60 -7.24
CA ASN A 77 12.69 -3.11 -6.06
C ASN A 77 11.88 -2.83 -4.79
N GLU A 78 11.39 -3.89 -4.16
CA GLU A 78 10.50 -3.82 -3.01
C GLU A 78 11.18 -3.24 -1.76
N LEU A 79 12.48 -3.48 -1.59
CA LEU A 79 13.23 -3.00 -0.44
C LEU A 79 13.43 -1.49 -0.50
N ILE A 80 13.71 -0.94 -1.69
CA ILE A 80 13.82 0.51 -1.88
C ILE A 80 12.49 1.20 -1.57
N VAL A 81 11.37 0.60 -1.98
CA VAL A 81 10.03 1.14 -1.68
C VAL A 81 9.74 1.06 -0.19
N LEU A 82 10.15 -0.02 0.48
CA LEU A 82 9.99 -0.17 1.93
C LEU A 82 10.80 0.88 2.72
N GLU A 83 12.02 1.17 2.28
CA GLU A 83 12.84 2.26 2.83
C GLU A 83 12.25 3.64 2.51
N THR A 84 11.68 3.82 1.33
CA THR A 84 10.96 5.07 0.98
C THR A 84 9.77 5.31 1.91
N ILE A 85 9.01 4.24 2.23
CA ILE A 85 7.94 4.32 3.24
C ILE A 85 8.52 4.72 4.60
N HIS A 86 9.67 4.17 4.99
CA HIS A 86 10.30 4.51 6.26
C HIS A 86 10.74 5.97 6.32
N HIS A 87 11.40 6.45 5.28
CA HIS A 87 11.84 7.84 5.16
C HIS A 87 10.68 8.84 5.16
N PHE A 88 9.51 8.45 4.63
CA PHE A 88 8.30 9.28 4.69
C PHE A 88 7.72 9.41 6.10
N VAL A 89 7.98 8.43 6.98
CA VAL A 89 7.47 8.42 8.36
C VAL A 89 8.39 9.20 9.31
N GLU A 90 9.67 9.28 9.00
CA GLU A 90 10.67 10.11 9.71
C GLU A 90 10.45 11.61 9.46
#